data_AF-A0A966VRY8-F1
#
_entry.id   AF-A0A966VRY8-F1
#
_cell.length_a   1.000
_cell.length_b   1.000
_cell.length_c   1.000
_cell.angle_alpha   90.00
_cell.angle_beta   90.00
_cell.angle_gamma   90.00
#
_symmetry.space_group_name_H-M   'P 1'
#
loop_
_entity.id
_entity.type
_entity.pdbx_description
1 polymer ?
#
loop_
_entity_poly.entity_id
_entity_poly.type
_entity_poly.pdbx_seq_one_letter_code
_entity_poly.pdbx_strand_id
1 'polypeptide(L)' 'MAEHSGESNTPTWLRWGPYVAERAWGTVREDYSPNGDAWSYFPFDHAKYKAYRWGEDAIAGWCDRYQLLV' A
#
# COMPACT_ATOMS: atom_id res chain seq x y z
N MET A 1 27.74 25.79 -1.09
CA MET A 1 27.51 24.57 -0.28
C MET A 1 26.52 23.75 -1.06
N ALA A 2 26.88 22.50 -1.36
CA ALA A 2 26.38 21.74 -2.50
C ALA A 2 24.88 21.46 -2.46
N GLU A 3 24.21 21.80 -3.55
CA GLU A 3 22.89 21.29 -3.91
C GLU A 3 23.03 19.78 -4.16
N HIS A 4 22.41 18.96 -3.31
CA HIS A 4 22.34 17.53 -3.54
C HIS A 4 21.16 17.26 -4.48
N SER A 5 21.35 17.50 -5.77
CA SER A 5 20.46 17.02 -6.84
C SER A 5 20.62 15.50 -6.99
N GLY A 6 20.25 14.78 -5.93
CA GLY A 6 20.15 13.33 -5.95
C GLY A 6 18.92 12.93 -6.73
N GLU A 7 18.99 12.93 -8.06
CA GLU A 7 18.07 12.16 -8.88
C GLU A 7 18.35 10.69 -8.56
N SER A 8 17.72 10.19 -7.50
CA SER A 8 17.69 8.77 -7.21
C SER A 8 17.22 8.08 -8.49
N ASN A 9 18.04 7.19 -9.04
CA ASN A 9 17.74 6.38 -10.22
C ASN A 9 16.61 5.38 -9.88
N THR A 10 15.45 5.92 -9.52
CA THR A 10 14.24 5.20 -9.19
C THR A 10 13.62 4.84 -10.53
N PRO A 11 13.53 3.54 -10.86
CA PRO A 11 12.91 3.09 -12.10
C PRO A 11 11.54 3.75 -12.30
N THR A 12 11.20 4.12 -13.53
CA THR A 12 9.96 4.85 -13.83
C THR A 12 8.70 4.13 -13.33
N TRP A 13 8.73 2.80 -13.23
CA TRP A 13 7.64 1.98 -12.69
C TRP A 13 7.48 2.08 -11.16
N LEU A 14 8.50 2.51 -10.42
CA LEU A 14 8.47 2.82 -8.97
C LEU A 14 8.07 4.27 -8.68
N ARG A 15 7.59 5.02 -9.69
CA ARG A 15 7.03 6.36 -9.44
C ARG A 15 5.60 6.27 -8.97
N TRP A 16 4.83 5.32 -9.49
CA TRP A 16 3.40 5.20 -9.25
C TRP A 16 3.05 3.87 -8.61
N GLY A 17 2.22 3.87 -7.57
CA GLY A 17 1.76 2.64 -6.92
C GLY A 17 0.99 2.86 -5.62
N PRO A 18 0.54 1.75 -4.99
CA PRO A 18 -0.17 1.76 -3.71
C PRO A 18 0.79 1.79 -2.52
N TYR A 19 1.25 2.99 -2.17
CA TYR A 19 2.25 3.19 -1.10
C TYR A 19 1.71 3.12 0.33
N VAL A 20 0.40 2.93 0.52
CA VAL A 20 -0.24 2.89 1.85
C VAL A 20 -1.04 1.62 2.12
N ALA A 21 -0.93 0.61 1.26
CA ALA A 21 -1.69 -0.64 1.36
C ALA A 21 -1.55 -1.33 2.72
N GLU A 22 -0.37 -1.26 3.33
CA GLU A 22 -0.08 -1.82 4.65
C GLU A 22 -0.93 -1.21 5.79
N ARG A 23 -1.42 0.04 5.64
CA ARG A 23 -2.24 0.70 6.66
C ARG A 23 -3.61 0.05 6.82
N ALA A 24 -4.11 -0.59 5.78
CA ALA A 24 -5.42 -1.24 5.78
C ALA A 24 -5.42 -2.61 6.48
N TRP A 25 -4.23 -3.19 6.76
CA TRP A 25 -4.09 -4.51 7.39
C TRP A 25 -4.75 -4.59 8.78
N GLY A 26 -4.70 -3.51 9.56
CA GLY A 26 -5.29 -3.45 10.90
C GLY A 26 -6.82 -3.51 10.94
N THR A 27 -7.48 -3.61 9.79
CA THR A 27 -8.94 -3.69 9.70
C THR A 27 -9.39 -5.12 9.43
N VAL A 28 -10.30 -5.64 10.26
CA VAL A 28 -10.85 -7.01 10.14
C VAL A 28 -11.76 -7.17 8.90
N ARG A 29 -11.93 -6.13 8.08
CA ARG A 29 -12.82 -6.13 6.91
C ARG A 29 -12.39 -7.09 5.80
N GLU A 30 -11.15 -7.57 5.86
CA GLU A 30 -10.58 -8.57 4.94
C GLU A 30 -10.55 -9.98 5.52
N ASP A 31 -11.17 -10.20 6.69
CA ASP A 31 -11.32 -11.53 7.27
C ASP A 31 -12.39 -12.32 6.51
N TYR A 32 -11.93 -13.28 5.72
CA TYR A 32 -12.76 -14.29 5.06
C TYR A 32 -12.49 -15.68 5.62
N SER A 33 -11.86 -15.76 6.80
CA SER A 33 -11.57 -17.02 7.44
C SER A 33 -12.87 -17.70 7.90
N PRO A 34 -12.94 -19.04 7.82
CA PRO A 34 -14.12 -19.78 8.28
C PRO A 34 -14.31 -19.74 9.80
N ASN A 35 -13.26 -19.39 10.56
CA ASN A 35 -13.21 -19.49 12.02
C ASN A 35 -13.06 -18.13 12.74
N GLY A 36 -13.03 -17.01 12.01
CA GLY A 36 -12.79 -15.68 12.58
C GLY A 36 -11.34 -15.44 13.03
N ASP A 37 -10.38 -16.19 12.48
CA ASP A 37 -8.95 -15.99 12.72
C ASP A 37 -8.35 -15.12 11.60
N ALA A 38 -8.62 -13.82 11.72
CA ALA A 38 -8.27 -12.85 10.70
C ALA A 38 -6.76 -12.76 10.43
N TRP A 39 -5.92 -12.82 11.46
CA TRP A 39 -4.47 -12.53 11.34
C TRP A 39 -3.66 -13.73 10.87
N SER A 40 -4.11 -14.95 11.14
CA SER A 40 -3.54 -16.14 10.52
C SER A 40 -4.00 -16.29 9.06
N TYR A 41 -5.25 -15.92 8.77
CA TYR A 41 -5.80 -15.97 7.41
C TYR A 41 -5.21 -14.90 6.48
N PHE A 42 -5.00 -13.69 7.02
CA PHE A 42 -4.40 -12.59 6.30
C PHE A 42 -3.19 -12.00 7.06
N PRO A 43 -2.00 -12.60 6.89
CA PRO A 43 -0.78 -12.11 7.52
C PRO A 43 -0.36 -10.73 7.00
N PHE A 44 0.37 -9.98 7.83
CA PHE A 44 0.87 -8.65 7.48
C PHE A 44 1.69 -8.63 6.19
N ASP A 45 2.47 -9.69 5.92
CA ASP A 45 3.28 -9.77 4.70
C ASP A 45 2.46 -9.74 3.40
N HIS A 46 1.19 -10.12 3.45
CA HIS A 46 0.31 -10.06 2.28
C HIS A 46 -0.28 -8.66 2.07
N ALA A 47 -0.23 -7.78 3.08
CA ALA A 47 -0.82 -6.45 3.05
C ALA A 47 -0.28 -5.57 1.91
N LYS A 48 1.02 -5.67 1.62
CA LYS A 48 1.72 -4.91 0.57
C LYS A 48 1.40 -5.37 -0.86
N TYR A 49 0.79 -6.54 -1.03
CA TYR A 49 0.51 -7.13 -2.35
C TYR A 49 -0.98 -7.30 -2.62
N LYS A 50 -1.86 -6.94 -1.67
CA LYS A 50 -3.29 -7.15 -1.78
C LYS A 50 -4.01 -5.83 -2.04
N ALA A 51 -4.90 -5.84 -3.04
CA ALA A 51 -5.90 -4.79 -3.20
C ALA A 51 -7.05 -5.04 -2.21
N TYR A 52 -7.22 -4.15 -1.24
CA TYR A 52 -8.28 -4.24 -0.23
C TYR A 52 -9.63 -3.93 -0.85
N ARG A 53 -10.62 -4.81 -0.70
CA ARG A 53 -11.95 -4.62 -1.30
C ARG A 53 -12.70 -3.45 -0.65
N TRP A 54 -12.45 -3.22 0.64
CA TRP A 54 -13.15 -2.23 1.46
C TRP A 54 -12.23 -1.12 1.99
N GLY A 55 -11.04 -1.00 1.39
CA GLY A 55 -10.02 -0.01 1.76
C GLY A 55 -9.80 1.03 0.67
N GLU A 56 -8.97 2.02 0.98
CA GLU A 56 -8.59 3.10 0.07
C GLU A 56 -7.96 2.56 -1.23
N ASP A 57 -7.22 1.44 -1.15
CA ASP A 57 -6.60 0.79 -2.30
C ASP A 57 -7.57 0.39 -3.42
N ALA A 58 -8.85 0.11 -3.12
CA ALA A 58 -9.87 -0.18 -4.14
C ALA A 58 -10.63 1.04 -4.64
N ILE A 59 -10.43 2.24 -4.07
CA ILE A 59 -11.17 3.45 -4.43
C ILE A 59 -10.23 4.50 -5.04
N ALA A 60 -8.98 4.63 -4.57
CA ALA A 60 -8.04 5.64 -5.06
C ALA A 60 -6.56 5.38 -4.69
N GLY A 61 -6.14 4.18 -4.26
CA GLY A 61 -4.78 3.94 -3.76
C GLY A 61 -3.63 4.09 -4.77
N TRP A 62 -3.88 4.52 -6.01
CA TRP A 62 -2.82 4.77 -6.98
C TRP A 62 -2.34 6.21 -6.87
N CYS A 63 -1.16 6.43 -6.29
CA CYS A 63 -0.57 7.76 -6.13
C CYS A 63 0.90 7.77 -6.55
N ASP A 64 1.44 8.98 -6.79
CA ASP A 64 2.89 9.15 -6.88
C ASP A 64 3.52 8.84 -5.52
N ARG A 65 4.79 8.45 -5.52
CA ARG A 65 5.57 8.10 -4.32
C ARG A 65 5.53 9.15 -3.20
N TYR A 66 5.21 10.41 -3.52
CA TYR A 66 5.11 11.49 -2.53
C TYR A 66 3.68 11.78 -2.06
N GLN A 67 2.66 11.13 -2.63
CA GLN A 67 1.25 11.33 -2.28
C GLN A 67 0.77 12.79 -2.35
N LEU A 68 1.34 13.56 -3.28
CA LEU A 68 0.98 14.96 -3.49
C LEU A 68 -0.11 15.08 -4.55
N LEU A 69 -1.17 15.83 -4.25
CA LEU A 69 -2.12 16.32 -5.26
C LEU A 69 -1.53 17.63 -5.83
N VAL A 70 -1.33 17.70 -7.15
CA VAL A 70 -1.00 18.94 -7.87
C VAL A 70 -2.27 19.52 -8.47
#